data_AF-A0A3D0R4E3-F1
#
_entry.id   AF-A0A3D0R4E3-F1
#
_cell.length_a   1.000
_cell.length_b   1.000
_cell.length_c   1.000
_cell.angle_alpha   90.00
_cell.angle_beta   90.00
_cell.angle_gamma   90.00
#
_symmetry.space_group_name_H-M   'P 1'
#
loop_
_entity.id
_entity.type
_entity.pdbx_description
1 polymer ?
#
loop_
_entity_poly.entity_id
_entity_poly.type
_entity_poly.pdbx_seq_one_letter_code
_entity_poly.pdbx_strand_id
1 'polypeptide(L)'
;MDALVISGRRTAVAAAALFAVTACSPGVLGGGGEEKAGAPSASAGGEAGPALEAVEALEVKGRAPRTGYERDRFGSPWADVDGNSCGTRDDILERDLENVRYRDGDCVVVSGTLADDPYTGQSVEFEKGRSEVDIDHLVALSDAWQKGAGQWKPSKRIALANDLMLAV
;
A
#
# COMPACT_ATOMS: atom_id res chain seq x y z
N MET A 1 57.72 -2.27 9.22
CA MET A 1 57.32 -2.16 7.81
C MET A 1 55.84 -2.45 7.74
N ASP A 2 54.91 -1.59 7.39
CA ASP A 2 54.86 -0.16 7.15
C ASP A 2 53.39 0.21 7.41
N ALA A 3 53.20 1.36 8.02
CA ALA A 3 51.88 1.95 8.28
C ALA A 3 51.33 2.57 7.00
N LEU A 4 50.02 2.49 6.76
CA LEU A 4 49.31 3.64 6.20
C LEU A 4 47.81 3.61 6.50
N VAL A 5 47.44 4.40 7.50
CA VAL A 5 46.11 4.96 7.72
C VAL A 5 45.89 6.02 6.65
N ILE A 6 44.86 5.90 5.81
CA ILE A 6 44.40 7.00 4.94
C ILE A 6 43.07 7.52 5.48
N SER A 7 43.22 8.59 6.27
CA SER A 7 42.21 9.59 6.56
C SER A 7 41.95 10.44 5.30
N GLY A 8 40.69 10.65 4.94
CA GLY A 8 40.27 11.54 3.85
C GLY A 8 39.00 12.31 4.21
N ARG A 9 39.15 13.59 4.57
CA ARG A 9 38.07 14.52 4.93
C ARG A 9 37.30 15.04 3.70
N ARG A 10 35.97 14.95 3.79
CA ARG A 10 34.92 15.96 3.48
C ARG A 10 35.17 16.96 2.33
N THR A 11 34.30 16.91 1.33
CA THR A 11 33.83 18.10 0.60
C THR A 11 32.31 18.03 0.44
N ALA A 12 31.60 18.78 1.28
CA ALA A 12 30.19 19.09 1.09
C ALA A 12 30.11 20.36 0.23
N VAL A 13 29.50 20.28 -0.95
CA VAL A 13 29.18 21.46 -1.76
C VAL A 13 27.72 21.78 -1.51
N ALA A 14 27.49 22.79 -0.66
CA ALA A 14 26.19 23.38 -0.43
C ALA A 14 25.91 24.40 -1.54
N ALA A 15 24.98 24.11 -2.45
CA ALA A 15 24.45 25.08 -3.39
C ALA A 15 23.21 25.73 -2.77
N ALA A 16 23.37 26.94 -2.23
CA ALA A 16 22.27 27.78 -1.79
C ALA A 16 21.67 28.49 -3.01
N ALA A 17 20.48 28.07 -3.44
CA ALA A 17 19.71 28.78 -4.47
C ALA A 17 18.77 29.79 -3.79
N LEU A 18 19.01 31.08 -4.03
CA LEU A 18 18.12 32.19 -3.66
C LEU A 18 16.88 32.17 -4.56
N PHE A 19 15.71 31.84 -4.01
CA PHE A 19 14.43 32.07 -4.68
C PHE A 19 13.93 33.49 -4.36
N ALA A 20 13.86 34.33 -5.39
CA ALA A 20 13.26 35.65 -5.31
C ALA A 20 11.74 35.51 -5.21
N VAL A 21 11.17 36.03 -4.12
CA VAL A 21 9.72 36.09 -3.92
C VAL A 21 9.19 37.33 -4.64
N THR A 22 8.58 37.15 -5.81
CA THR A 22 7.75 38.18 -6.45
C THR A 22 6.31 38.06 -5.96
N ALA A 23 5.88 39.02 -5.16
CA ALA A 23 4.49 39.26 -4.78
C ALA A 23 3.87 40.34 -5.69
N CYS A 24 2.64 40.10 -6.15
CA CYS A 24 1.59 41.06 -6.58
C CYS A 24 0.43 40.23 -7.17
N SER A 25 -0.86 40.41 -6.92
CA SER A 25 -1.69 41.14 -5.95
C SER A 25 -3.16 40.73 -6.24
N PRO A 26 -4.15 41.11 -5.42
CA PRO A 26 -5.43 40.42 -5.30
C PRO A 26 -6.52 40.88 -6.28
N GLY A 27 -7.54 40.04 -6.47
CA GLY A 27 -8.88 40.48 -6.85
C GLY A 27 -9.57 39.62 -7.90
N VAL A 28 -10.60 38.87 -7.49
CA VAL A 28 -11.98 39.07 -7.95
C VAL A 28 -12.92 38.18 -7.11
N LEU A 29 -13.94 38.83 -6.57
CA LEU A 29 -15.10 38.22 -5.90
C LEU A 29 -16.12 37.78 -6.95
N GLY A 30 -16.74 36.63 -6.71
CA GLY A 30 -18.16 36.43 -6.98
C GLY A 30 -18.52 35.58 -8.19
N GLY A 31 -19.25 34.49 -7.93
CA GLY A 31 -19.99 33.76 -8.94
C GLY A 31 -20.30 32.34 -8.50
N GLY A 32 -21.38 32.17 -7.72
CA GLY A 32 -21.92 30.85 -7.40
C GLY A 32 -22.35 30.11 -8.66
N GLY A 33 -21.96 28.84 -8.75
CA GLY A 33 -22.37 27.92 -9.79
C GLY A 33 -22.31 26.50 -9.23
N GLU A 34 -23.44 25.80 -9.35
CA GLU A 34 -23.75 24.46 -8.86
C GLU A 34 -22.61 23.43 -8.91
N GLU A 35 -22.32 22.81 -7.76
CA GLU A 35 -21.46 21.62 -7.64
C GLU A 35 -22.12 20.41 -8.33
N LYS A 36 -21.83 20.26 -9.62
CA LYS A 36 -21.83 18.95 -10.27
C LYS A 36 -20.62 18.19 -9.73
N ALA A 37 -20.86 17.07 -9.04
CA ALA A 37 -19.82 16.14 -8.59
C ALA A 37 -18.90 15.77 -9.77
N GLY A 38 -17.75 16.43 -9.85
CA GLY A 38 -16.71 16.14 -10.80
C GLY A 38 -15.93 14.91 -10.33
N ALA A 39 -15.71 13.97 -11.24
CA ALA A 39 -14.65 12.98 -11.08
C ALA A 39 -13.34 13.69 -10.66
N PRO A 40 -12.47 13.05 -9.87
CA PRO A 40 -11.22 13.68 -9.46
C PRO A 40 -10.46 14.12 -10.72
N SER A 41 -10.38 15.44 -10.90
CA SER A 41 -9.57 16.02 -11.95
C SER A 41 -8.12 15.78 -11.53
N ALA A 42 -7.52 14.72 -12.06
CA ALA A 42 -6.09 14.51 -11.95
C ALA A 42 -5.42 15.72 -12.62
N SER A 43 -4.98 16.67 -11.81
CA SER A 43 -4.03 17.68 -12.27
C SER A 43 -2.68 16.99 -12.45
N ALA A 44 -2.54 16.21 -13.51
CA ALA A 44 -1.27 15.65 -13.96
C ALA A 44 -0.47 16.78 -14.62
N GLY A 45 0.14 17.63 -13.79
CA GLY A 45 1.10 18.65 -14.22
C GLY A 45 2.52 18.11 -14.36
N GLY A 46 2.69 16.83 -14.68
CA GLY A 46 3.98 16.23 -15.02
C GLY A 46 4.06 16.06 -16.53
N GLU A 47 5.19 16.42 -17.13
CA GLU A 47 5.44 16.16 -18.56
C GLU A 47 5.20 14.66 -18.85
N ALA A 48 4.56 14.37 -19.99
CA ALA A 48 4.37 13.02 -20.46
C ALA A 48 5.74 12.35 -20.65
N GLY A 49 6.13 11.54 -19.68
CA GLY A 49 7.34 10.75 -19.74
C GLY A 49 7.08 9.38 -20.36
N PRO A 50 8.14 8.58 -20.59
CA PRO A 50 8.04 7.25 -21.19
C PRO A 50 7.10 6.29 -20.45
N ALA A 51 6.85 6.52 -19.15
CA ALA A 51 5.89 5.74 -18.38
C ALA A 51 4.43 5.98 -18.79
N LEU A 52 4.06 7.23 -19.11
CA LEU A 52 2.71 7.55 -19.58
C LEU A 52 2.46 6.98 -20.97
N GLU A 53 3.44 7.13 -21.88
CA GLU A 53 3.39 6.51 -23.21
C GLU A 53 3.24 4.98 -23.11
N ALA A 54 3.96 4.33 -22.18
CA ALA A 54 3.85 2.90 -21.96
C ALA A 54 2.47 2.46 -21.46
N VAL A 55 1.82 3.25 -20.60
CA VAL A 55 0.45 2.98 -20.12
C VAL A 55 -0.56 3.15 -21.26
N GLU A 56 -0.42 4.19 -22.09
CA GLU A 56 -1.28 4.41 -23.26
C GLU A 56 -1.16 3.28 -24.30
N ALA A 57 0.01 2.63 -24.37
CA ALA A 57 0.23 1.49 -25.25
C ALA A 57 -0.36 0.16 -24.73
N LEU A 58 -0.86 0.10 -23.49
CA LEU A 58 -1.42 -1.14 -22.94
C LEU A 58 -2.76 -1.48 -23.60
N GLU A 59 -2.88 -2.72 -24.07
CA GLU A 59 -4.15 -3.23 -24.58
C GLU A 59 -5.14 -3.46 -23.42
N VAL A 60 -6.29 -2.78 -23.47
CA VAL A 60 -7.38 -2.99 -22.52
C VAL A 60 -8.16 -4.25 -22.91
N LYS A 61 -8.04 -5.29 -22.09
CA LYS A 61 -8.82 -6.52 -22.23
C LYS A 61 -10.12 -6.45 -21.44
N GLY A 62 -11.14 -7.18 -21.91
CA GLY A 62 -12.35 -7.45 -21.12
C GLY A 62 -12.08 -8.38 -19.94
N ARG A 63 -13.11 -8.60 -19.10
CA ARG A 63 -13.04 -9.51 -17.94
C ARG A 63 -12.95 -10.96 -18.40
N ALA A 64 -11.90 -11.69 -17.98
CA ALA A 64 -11.81 -13.14 -18.21
C ALA A 64 -12.80 -13.91 -17.30
N PRO A 65 -13.18 -15.15 -17.63
CA PRO A 65 -14.09 -15.93 -16.80
C PRO A 65 -13.47 -16.30 -15.44
N ARG A 66 -14.33 -16.50 -14.43
CA ARG A 66 -13.95 -17.01 -13.10
C ARG A 66 -13.73 -18.54 -13.09
N THR A 67 -13.84 -19.22 -14.22
CA THR A 67 -13.69 -20.68 -14.31
C THR A 67 -12.39 -21.17 -13.67
N GLY A 68 -12.49 -22.17 -12.80
CA GLY A 68 -11.36 -22.77 -12.09
C GLY A 68 -10.83 -21.99 -10.89
N TYR A 69 -11.43 -20.84 -10.56
CA TYR A 69 -11.11 -20.11 -9.35
C TYR A 69 -11.59 -20.88 -8.11
N GLU A 70 -10.65 -21.13 -7.20
CA GLU A 70 -10.91 -21.51 -5.82
C GLU A 70 -10.00 -20.64 -4.95
N ARG A 71 -10.44 -20.22 -3.75
CA ARG A 71 -9.65 -19.35 -2.88
C ARG A 71 -8.31 -20.00 -2.51
N ASP A 72 -8.31 -21.32 -2.30
CA ASP A 72 -7.12 -22.13 -1.99
C ASP A 72 -6.08 -22.16 -3.11
N ARG A 73 -6.41 -21.71 -4.33
CA ARG A 73 -5.40 -21.51 -5.41
C ARG A 73 -4.37 -20.43 -5.06
N PHE A 74 -4.68 -19.60 -4.06
CA PHE A 74 -3.80 -18.58 -3.50
C PHE A 74 -3.05 -19.05 -2.25
N GLY A 75 -3.15 -20.34 -1.91
CA GLY A 75 -2.46 -20.94 -0.77
C GLY A 75 -3.26 -20.90 0.52
N SER A 76 -2.61 -21.26 1.63
CA SER A 76 -3.19 -21.12 2.95
C SER A 76 -3.44 -19.64 3.24
N PRO A 77 -4.59 -19.27 3.82
CA PRO A 77 -4.79 -17.93 4.36
C PRO A 77 -3.67 -17.59 5.34
N TRP A 78 -3.16 -16.35 5.25
CA TRP A 78 -2.21 -15.79 6.21
C TRP A 78 -0.93 -16.63 6.36
N ALA A 79 -0.41 -17.12 5.25
CA ALA A 79 0.78 -17.95 5.23
C ALA A 79 2.01 -17.13 5.68
N ASP A 80 2.90 -17.75 6.44
CA ASP A 80 4.23 -17.20 6.69
C ASP A 80 5.03 -17.23 5.36
N VAL A 81 5.12 -16.07 4.71
CA VAL A 81 5.80 -15.90 3.42
C VAL A 81 7.20 -15.31 3.53
N ASP A 82 7.55 -14.74 4.69
CA ASP A 82 8.86 -14.13 4.96
C ASP A 82 9.77 -15.01 5.83
N GLY A 83 9.23 -16.09 6.41
CA GLY A 83 9.94 -17.09 7.20
C GLY A 83 10.20 -16.66 8.64
N ASN A 84 9.47 -15.66 9.16
CA ASN A 84 9.65 -15.13 10.50
C ASN A 84 8.92 -15.94 11.60
N SER A 85 8.20 -17.02 11.21
CA SER A 85 7.35 -17.86 12.07
C SER A 85 6.01 -17.23 12.49
N CYS A 86 5.67 -16.07 11.94
CA CYS A 86 4.41 -15.37 12.10
C CYS A 86 3.61 -15.46 10.80
N GLY A 87 2.29 -15.65 10.93
CA GLY A 87 1.43 -15.59 9.76
C GLY A 87 1.23 -14.13 9.36
N THR A 88 1.05 -13.86 8.07
CA THR A 88 0.81 -12.51 7.54
C THR A 88 -0.30 -11.73 8.23
N ARG A 89 -1.29 -12.41 8.82
CA ARG A 89 -2.32 -11.76 9.64
C ARG A 89 -1.72 -11.05 10.84
N ASP A 90 -0.88 -11.72 11.60
CA ASP A 90 -0.30 -11.14 12.80
C ASP A 90 0.74 -10.08 12.43
N ASP A 91 1.45 -10.22 11.29
CA ASP A 91 2.32 -9.16 10.74
C ASP A 91 1.54 -7.88 10.39
N ILE A 92 0.36 -8.02 9.77
CA ILE A 92 -0.51 -6.88 9.43
C ILE A 92 -1.05 -6.22 10.69
N LEU A 93 -1.52 -7.02 11.66
CA LEU A 93 -2.02 -6.48 12.93
C LEU A 93 -0.93 -5.76 13.71
N GLU A 94 0.31 -6.28 13.71
CA GLU A 94 1.44 -5.59 14.31
C GLU A 94 1.76 -4.26 13.62
N ARG A 95 1.68 -4.22 12.29
CA ARG A 95 1.95 -3.02 11.49
C ARG A 95 0.88 -1.93 11.71
N ASP A 96 -0.40 -2.32 11.73
CA ASP A 96 -1.53 -1.37 11.64
C ASP A 96 -2.11 -0.97 12.99
N LEU A 97 -1.92 -1.78 14.03
CA LEU A 97 -2.46 -1.46 15.35
C LEU A 97 -1.46 -0.68 16.20
N GLU A 98 -1.99 0.25 16.98
CA GLU A 98 -1.27 0.88 18.09
C GLU A 98 -1.44 0.08 19.39
N ASN A 99 -0.53 0.30 20.33
CA ASN A 99 -0.59 -0.31 21.68
C ASN A 99 -0.76 -1.85 21.64
N VAL A 100 -0.11 -2.49 20.67
CA VAL A 100 -0.19 -3.93 20.39
C VAL A 100 0.18 -4.74 21.63
N ARG A 101 -0.63 -5.75 21.93
CA ARG A 101 -0.29 -6.81 22.88
C ARG A 101 -0.27 -8.16 22.19
N TYR A 102 0.69 -8.96 22.59
CA TYR A 102 0.91 -10.31 22.08
C TYR A 102 0.48 -11.34 23.11
N ARG A 103 0.21 -12.56 22.64
CA ARG A 103 0.19 -13.74 23.51
C ARG A 103 1.61 -14.00 24.00
N ASP A 104 1.77 -14.32 25.28
CA ASP A 104 3.08 -14.56 25.90
C ASP A 104 3.98 -15.49 25.08
N GLY A 105 5.18 -15.01 24.74
CA GLY A 105 6.24 -15.80 24.09
C GLY A 105 6.06 -16.04 22.59
N ASP A 106 5.14 -15.34 21.92
CA ASP A 106 4.84 -15.52 20.49
C ASP A 106 4.48 -14.18 19.82
N CYS A 107 4.42 -14.15 18.47
CA CYS A 107 4.01 -12.98 17.69
C CYS A 107 2.51 -12.89 17.43
N VAL A 108 1.72 -13.75 18.05
CA VAL A 108 0.26 -13.73 17.92
C VAL A 108 -0.30 -12.47 18.59
N VAL A 109 -0.82 -11.54 17.79
CA VAL A 109 -1.46 -10.32 18.28
C VAL A 109 -2.81 -10.67 18.89
N VAL A 110 -3.03 -10.24 20.14
CA VAL A 110 -4.27 -10.49 20.91
C VAL A 110 -5.11 -9.24 21.11
N SER A 111 -4.50 -8.06 21.14
CA SER A 111 -5.22 -6.78 21.22
C SER A 111 -4.41 -5.62 20.68
N GLY A 112 -5.09 -4.55 20.30
CA GLY A 112 -4.50 -3.27 19.94
C GLY A 112 -5.59 -2.28 19.55
N THR A 113 -5.20 -1.12 19.05
CA THR A 113 -6.15 -0.09 18.61
C THR A 113 -5.84 0.27 17.17
N LEU A 114 -6.82 0.10 16.27
CA LEU A 114 -6.76 0.66 14.93
C LEU A 114 -7.20 2.12 15.06
N ALA A 115 -6.25 3.05 15.01
CA ALA A 115 -6.54 4.47 15.24
C ALA A 115 -7.36 5.08 14.10
N ASP A 116 -7.01 4.73 12.86
CA ASP A 116 -7.58 5.26 11.63
C ASP A 116 -8.02 4.10 10.72
N ASP A 117 -9.22 3.55 10.94
CA ASP A 117 -9.80 2.58 10.01
C ASP A 117 -9.94 3.23 8.61
N PRO A 118 -9.27 2.72 7.57
CA PRO A 118 -9.31 3.32 6.24
C PRO A 118 -10.71 3.33 5.60
N TYR A 119 -11.64 2.49 6.06
CA TYR A 119 -12.98 2.39 5.51
C TYR A 119 -13.98 3.32 6.18
N THR A 120 -13.85 3.53 7.49
CA THR A 120 -14.81 4.33 8.27
C THR A 120 -14.25 5.63 8.82
N GLY A 121 -12.92 5.76 8.89
CA GLY A 121 -12.21 6.85 9.55
C GLY A 121 -12.36 6.85 11.07
N GLN A 122 -12.86 5.75 11.65
CA GLN A 122 -13.08 5.63 13.09
C GLN A 122 -11.94 4.88 13.77
N SER A 123 -11.75 5.17 15.06
CA SER A 123 -10.88 4.34 15.90
C SER A 123 -11.63 3.11 16.38
N VAL A 124 -11.01 1.94 16.28
CA VAL A 124 -11.59 0.65 16.63
C VAL A 124 -10.65 -0.16 17.53
N GLU A 125 -11.18 -0.70 18.62
CA GLU A 125 -10.42 -1.63 19.46
C GLU A 125 -10.43 -3.03 18.84
N PHE A 126 -9.23 -3.57 18.61
CA PHE A 126 -9.04 -4.95 18.22
C PHE A 126 -8.83 -5.81 19.47
N GLU A 127 -9.60 -6.89 19.54
CA GLU A 127 -9.42 -7.98 20.48
C GLU A 127 -9.71 -9.31 19.79
N LYS A 128 -8.70 -10.18 19.77
CA LYS A 128 -8.74 -11.45 19.05
C LYS A 128 -9.92 -12.31 19.55
N GLY A 129 -10.82 -12.65 18.64
CA GLY A 129 -11.99 -13.50 18.90
C GLY A 129 -13.18 -12.78 19.53
N ARG A 130 -13.11 -11.46 19.76
CA ARG A 130 -14.25 -10.65 20.24
C ARG A 130 -14.57 -9.45 19.36
N SER A 131 -13.58 -8.89 18.67
CA SER A 131 -13.80 -7.76 17.75
C SER A 131 -14.29 -8.20 16.37
N GLU A 132 -14.98 -7.30 15.70
CA GLU A 132 -15.44 -7.41 14.30
C GLU A 132 -14.39 -6.92 13.28
N VAL A 133 -13.15 -6.67 13.72
CA VAL A 133 -12.06 -6.25 12.85
C VAL A 133 -11.54 -7.45 12.07
N ASP A 134 -11.79 -7.41 10.78
CA ASP A 134 -11.21 -8.31 9.79
C ASP A 134 -10.11 -7.63 9.00
N ILE A 135 -9.22 -8.44 8.43
CA ILE A 135 -8.19 -7.97 7.50
C ILE A 135 -8.68 -8.32 6.11
N ASP A 136 -8.77 -7.31 5.26
CA ASP A 136 -9.25 -7.46 3.90
C ASP A 136 -8.12 -7.44 2.89
N HIS A 137 -8.36 -8.08 1.74
CA HIS A 137 -7.52 -7.93 0.57
C HIS A 137 -8.03 -6.76 -0.26
N LEU A 138 -7.28 -5.65 -0.33
CA LEU A 138 -7.64 -4.46 -1.14
C LEU A 138 -7.96 -4.83 -2.59
N VAL A 139 -7.26 -5.84 -3.12
CA VAL A 139 -7.59 -6.46 -4.40
C VAL A 139 -8.23 -7.82 -4.14
N ALA A 140 -9.54 -7.93 -4.44
CA ALA A 140 -10.25 -9.18 -4.33
C ALA A 140 -9.56 -10.30 -5.15
N LEU A 141 -9.23 -11.41 -4.48
CA LEU A 141 -8.49 -12.53 -5.11
C LEU A 141 -9.22 -13.13 -6.33
N SER A 142 -10.56 -13.11 -6.35
CA SER A 142 -11.34 -13.52 -7.52
C SER A 142 -11.23 -12.55 -8.69
N ASP A 143 -11.05 -11.25 -8.42
CA ASP A 143 -10.85 -10.27 -9.48
C ASP A 143 -9.43 -10.38 -10.03
N ALA A 144 -8.42 -10.53 -9.17
CA ALA A 144 -7.05 -10.84 -9.56
C ALA A 144 -6.97 -12.09 -10.47
N TRP A 145 -7.73 -13.14 -10.15
CA TRP A 145 -7.82 -14.35 -11.00
C TRP A 145 -8.27 -14.02 -12.43
N GLN A 146 -9.38 -13.30 -12.57
CA GLN A 146 -9.96 -12.91 -13.85
C GLN A 146 -9.10 -11.88 -14.61
N LYS A 147 -8.21 -11.17 -13.91
CA LYS A 147 -7.24 -10.24 -14.48
C LYS A 147 -5.88 -10.88 -14.78
N GLY A 148 -5.76 -12.20 -14.71
CA GLY A 148 -4.59 -12.94 -15.19
C GLY A 148 -3.87 -13.76 -14.13
N ALA A 149 -4.17 -13.59 -12.84
CA ALA A 149 -3.54 -14.40 -11.79
C ALA A 149 -3.86 -15.90 -11.91
N GLY A 150 -4.94 -16.26 -12.62
CA GLY A 150 -5.24 -17.66 -12.94
C GLY A 150 -4.12 -18.38 -13.71
N GLN A 151 -3.32 -17.64 -14.49
CA GLN A 151 -2.21 -18.19 -15.28
C GLN A 151 -0.87 -18.18 -14.53
N TRP A 152 -0.80 -17.57 -13.35
CA TRP A 152 0.44 -17.48 -12.60
C TRP A 152 0.83 -18.80 -11.96
N LYS A 153 2.15 -18.96 -11.72
CA LYS A 153 2.67 -20.00 -10.83
C LYS A 153 2.06 -19.87 -9.43
N PRO A 154 1.83 -20.98 -8.71
CA PRO A 154 1.27 -20.94 -7.36
C PRO A 154 2.00 -20.00 -6.41
N SER A 155 3.34 -19.99 -6.41
CA SER A 155 4.14 -19.12 -5.53
C SER A 155 3.83 -17.63 -5.70
N LYS A 156 3.59 -17.17 -6.93
CA LYS A 156 3.24 -15.77 -7.20
C LYS A 156 1.83 -15.44 -6.72
N ARG A 157 0.89 -16.38 -6.81
CA ARG A 157 -0.46 -16.20 -6.22
C ARG A 157 -0.40 -16.14 -4.70
N ILE A 158 0.40 -16.99 -4.07
CA ILE A 158 0.63 -16.98 -2.62
C ILE A 158 1.22 -15.64 -2.19
N ALA A 159 2.24 -15.15 -2.90
CA ALA A 159 2.83 -13.84 -2.62
C ALA A 159 1.79 -12.71 -2.72
N LEU A 160 0.95 -12.69 -3.76
CA LEU A 160 -0.11 -11.69 -3.89
C LEU A 160 -1.10 -11.72 -2.71
N ALA A 161 -1.52 -12.91 -2.27
CA ALA A 161 -2.50 -13.07 -1.19
C ALA A 161 -1.94 -12.78 0.21
N ASN A 162 -0.62 -12.65 0.34
CA ASN A 162 0.06 -12.38 1.60
C ASN A 162 0.96 -11.14 1.47
N ASP A 163 0.69 -10.26 0.50
CA ASP A 163 1.40 -9.00 0.33
C ASP A 163 0.86 -8.00 1.35
N LEU A 164 1.72 -7.56 2.27
CA LEU A 164 1.37 -6.60 3.31
C LEU A 164 0.78 -5.31 2.71
N MET A 165 1.30 -4.82 1.59
CA MET A 165 0.83 -3.55 1.01
C MET A 165 -0.54 -3.66 0.32
N LEU A 166 -1.06 -4.88 0.12
CA LEU A 166 -2.36 -5.13 -0.50
C LEU A 166 -3.40 -5.66 0.49
N ALA A 167 -3.12 -5.55 1.79
CA ALA A 167 -4.04 -5.94 2.85
C ALA A 167 -4.06 -4.90 3.97
N VAL A 168 -5.27 -4.61 4.45
CA VAL A 168 -5.56 -3.66 5.54
C VAL A 168 -6.74 -4.19 6.35
#